data_AF-A0A133MZX7-F1
#
_entry.id   AF-A0A133MZX7-F1
#
_cell.length_a   1.000
_cell.length_b   1.000
_cell.length_c   1.000
_cell.angle_alpha   90.00
_cell.angle_beta   90.00
_cell.angle_gamma   90.00
#
_symmetry.space_group_name_H-M   'P 1'
#
loop_
_entity.id
_entity.type
_entity.pdbx_description
1 polymer ?
#
loop_
_entity_poly.entity_id
_entity_poly.type
_entity_poly.pdbx_seq_one_letter_code
_entity_poly.pdbx_strand_id
1 'polypeptide(L)'
;MEGKVLKRKKKFKLITAITLIFTFFLTNIKVFAIEINSTNGEKYLKYDSERWGRVVGIGESRYYVPGSLKTCYCLNYGLDDPDGGDYTKEMPVDAGIETILYWGYPARDGSEWGISADEYRYCTQLAIWAYEKEAGLGGGITRTRLQSGTVPLSKLKPAIDFLVEKAHARELPTFFEVTPSN
;
A
#
# COMPACT_ATOMS: atom_id res chain seq x y z
N MET A 1 15.10 -14.24 64.82
CA MET A 1 15.10 -13.13 63.81
C MET A 1 15.42 -13.58 62.39
N GLU A 2 16.00 -14.76 62.15
CA GLU A 2 16.46 -15.21 60.83
C GLU A 2 15.36 -15.55 59.81
N GLY A 3 14.23 -16.12 60.25
CA GLY A 3 13.14 -16.52 59.34
C GLY A 3 12.48 -15.36 58.59
N LYS A 4 12.42 -14.16 59.20
CA LYS A 4 11.90 -12.95 58.54
C LYS A 4 12.86 -12.44 57.46
N VAL A 5 14.18 -12.54 57.68
CA VAL A 5 15.22 -12.10 56.74
C VAL A 5 15.26 -13.02 55.51
N LEU A 6 15.15 -14.35 55.70
CA LEU A 6 15.08 -15.30 54.59
C LEU A 6 13.83 -15.13 53.72
N LYS A 7 12.65 -14.93 54.33
CA LYS A 7 11.41 -14.63 53.60
C LYS A 7 11.51 -13.34 52.79
N ARG A 8 12.14 -12.30 53.35
CA ARG A 8 12.35 -11.01 52.68
C ARG A 8 13.31 -11.11 51.50
N LYS A 9 14.41 -11.87 51.64
CA LYS A 9 15.37 -12.16 50.55
C LYS A 9 14.75 -12.98 49.41
N LYS A 10 13.92 -13.99 49.71
CA LYS A 10 13.18 -14.77 48.70
C LYS A 10 12.16 -13.91 47.94
N LYS A 11 11.40 -13.06 48.65
CA LYS A 11 10.46 -12.12 48.02
C LYS A 11 11.17 -11.09 47.13
N PHE A 12 12.32 -10.57 47.56
CA PHE A 12 13.10 -9.62 46.77
C PHE A 12 13.60 -10.26 45.46
N LYS A 13 14.17 -11.47 45.52
CA LYS A 13 14.59 -12.22 44.32
C LYS A 13 13.44 -12.51 43.36
N LEU A 14 12.25 -12.83 43.87
CA LEU A 14 11.07 -13.08 43.06
C LEU A 14 10.59 -11.81 42.34
N ILE A 15 10.53 -10.67 43.05
CA ILE A 15 10.17 -9.38 42.45
C ILE A 15 11.19 -9.01 41.37
N THR A 16 12.49 -9.10 41.66
CA THR A 16 13.54 -8.78 40.68
C THR A 16 13.47 -9.69 39.44
N ALA A 17 13.17 -10.98 39.60
CA ALA A 17 13.00 -11.90 38.48
C ALA A 17 11.78 -11.56 37.62
N ILE A 18 10.64 -11.24 38.24
CA ILE A 18 9.43 -10.81 37.53
C ILE A 18 9.68 -9.49 36.80
N THR A 19 10.33 -8.53 37.44
CA THR A 19 10.69 -7.25 36.79
C THR A 19 11.65 -7.47 35.63
N LEU A 20 12.67 -8.33 35.77
CA LEU A 20 13.58 -8.64 34.67
C LEU A 20 12.84 -9.28 33.48
N ILE A 21 11.94 -10.22 33.76
CA ILE A 21 11.10 -10.88 32.76
C ILE A 21 10.23 -9.84 32.04
N PHE A 22 9.52 -8.99 32.76
CA PHE A 22 8.70 -7.93 32.16
C PHE A 22 9.53 -6.92 31.38
N THR A 23 10.70 -6.50 31.87
CA THR A 23 11.59 -5.60 31.13
C THR A 23 12.13 -6.26 29.86
N PHE A 24 12.44 -7.56 29.89
CA PHE A 24 12.88 -8.30 28.70
C PHE A 24 11.75 -8.46 27.67
N PHE A 25 10.52 -8.76 28.12
CA PHE A 25 9.38 -8.91 27.22
C PHE A 25 8.90 -7.56 26.67
N LEU A 26 8.85 -6.49 27.48
CA LEU A 26 8.36 -5.17 27.05
C LEU A 26 9.35 -4.42 26.14
N THR A 27 10.67 -4.60 26.32
CA THR A 27 11.66 -3.92 25.46
C THR A 27 11.87 -4.60 24.10
N ASN A 28 11.48 -5.88 23.96
CA ASN A 28 11.57 -6.61 22.70
C ASN A 28 10.30 -6.52 21.83
N ILE A 29 9.18 -6.04 22.39
CA ILE A 29 7.99 -5.72 21.57
C ILE A 29 8.22 -4.35 20.92
N LYS A 30 8.95 -4.36 19.81
CA LYS A 30 9.00 -3.25 18.87
C LYS A 30 7.69 -3.24 18.07
N VAL A 31 6.58 -2.79 18.66
CA VAL A 31 5.43 -2.35 17.84
C VAL A 31 5.81 -0.98 17.29
N PHE A 32 6.55 -0.96 16.19
CA PHE A 32 6.63 0.25 15.39
C PHE A 32 5.30 0.36 14.65
N ALA A 33 4.38 1.14 15.18
CA ALA A 33 3.23 1.59 14.41
C ALA A 33 3.78 2.45 13.27
N ILE A 34 3.68 1.96 12.04
CA ILE A 34 4.00 2.77 10.87
C ILE A 34 2.77 3.63 10.62
N GLU A 35 2.88 4.93 10.87
CA GLU A 35 1.81 5.85 10.51
C GLU A 35 1.72 5.92 8.98
N ILE A 36 0.51 5.77 8.43
CA ILE A 36 0.21 6.08 7.03
C ILE A 36 -0.75 7.26 7.05
N ASN A 37 -0.43 8.28 6.27
CA ASN A 37 -1.22 9.50 6.17
C ASN A 37 -1.53 9.78 4.69
N SER A 38 -2.39 10.76 4.42
CA SER A 38 -2.79 11.12 3.07
C SER A 38 -2.85 12.63 2.87
N THR A 39 -2.57 13.07 1.64
CA THR A 39 -2.86 14.42 1.20
C THR A 39 -3.86 14.41 0.05
N ASN A 40 -4.57 15.52 -0.13
CA ASN A 40 -5.45 15.69 -1.29
C ASN A 40 -4.62 15.97 -2.54
N GLY A 41 -4.87 15.20 -3.59
CA GLY A 41 -4.38 15.43 -4.94
C GLY A 41 -5.53 15.67 -5.92
N GLU A 42 -5.19 15.86 -7.20
CA GLU A 42 -6.19 16.11 -8.24
C GLU A 42 -6.96 14.83 -8.60
N LYS A 43 -8.29 14.96 -8.78
CA LYS A 43 -9.18 13.93 -9.35
C LYS A 43 -9.20 14.05 -10.87
N TYR A 44 -8.15 13.55 -11.52
CA TYR A 44 -7.96 13.74 -12.97
C TYR A 44 -9.10 13.16 -13.82
N LEU A 45 -9.66 12.01 -13.41
CA LEU A 45 -10.74 11.33 -14.11
C LEU A 45 -12.01 11.27 -13.26
N LYS A 46 -13.11 10.92 -13.92
CA LYS A 46 -14.37 10.56 -13.28
C LYS A 46 -14.60 9.06 -13.38
N TYR A 47 -15.49 8.54 -12.55
CA TYR A 47 -15.88 7.15 -12.53
C TYR A 47 -17.39 7.05 -12.37
N ASP A 48 -18.05 6.31 -13.26
CA ASP A 48 -19.44 5.89 -13.10
C ASP A 48 -19.50 4.86 -11.98
N SER A 49 -19.81 5.30 -10.75
CA SER A 49 -19.70 4.47 -9.56
C SER A 49 -20.94 3.61 -9.33
N GLU A 50 -20.74 2.30 -9.33
CA GLU A 50 -21.75 1.32 -8.90
C GLU A 50 -22.15 1.52 -7.44
N ARG A 51 -21.19 1.91 -6.60
CA ARG A 51 -21.39 2.10 -5.16
C ARG A 51 -22.32 3.28 -4.86
N TRP A 52 -22.18 4.37 -5.61
CA TRP A 52 -22.93 5.60 -5.37
C TRP A 52 -24.06 5.85 -6.39
N GLY A 53 -24.18 5.00 -7.41
CA GLY A 53 -25.19 5.14 -8.46
C GLY A 53 -25.06 6.42 -9.29
N ARG A 54 -23.88 7.03 -9.34
CA ARG A 54 -23.61 8.28 -10.06
C ARG A 54 -22.15 8.42 -10.44
N VAL A 55 -21.90 9.30 -11.41
CA VAL A 55 -20.54 9.70 -11.79
C VAL A 55 -19.92 10.58 -10.70
N VAL A 56 -18.75 10.19 -10.20
CA VAL A 56 -17.98 10.91 -9.18
C VAL A 56 -16.54 11.12 -9.65
N GLY A 57 -15.85 12.13 -9.11
CA GLY A 57 -14.39 12.18 -9.21
C GLY A 57 -13.77 11.07 -8.37
N ILE A 58 -12.63 10.52 -8.80
CA ILE A 58 -12.00 9.35 -8.20
C ILE A 58 -10.51 9.61 -7.93
N GLY A 59 -9.92 8.91 -6.95
CA GLY A 59 -8.47 8.87 -6.76
C GLY A 59 -7.85 10.17 -6.26
N GLU A 60 -8.52 10.90 -5.35
CA GLU A 60 -7.98 12.14 -4.77
C GLU A 60 -6.73 11.88 -3.93
N SER A 61 -6.79 10.86 -3.08
CA SER A 61 -5.87 10.72 -1.97
C SER A 61 -4.49 10.27 -2.42
N ARG A 62 -3.47 10.84 -1.79
CA ARG A 62 -2.05 10.59 -2.03
C ARG A 62 -1.44 10.09 -0.73
N TYR A 63 -1.36 8.76 -0.56
CA TYR A 63 -0.90 8.15 0.68
C TYR A 63 0.62 8.11 0.80
N TYR A 64 1.14 8.29 2.01
CA TYR A 64 2.56 8.27 2.32
C TYR A 64 2.82 7.89 3.79
N VAL A 65 4.07 7.52 4.09
CA VAL A 65 4.54 7.38 5.47
C VAL A 65 5.17 8.71 5.91
N PRO A 66 4.64 9.41 6.94
CA PRO A 66 5.21 10.66 7.44
C PRO A 66 6.70 10.54 7.79
N GLY A 67 7.49 11.55 7.46
CA GLY A 67 8.94 11.54 7.68
C GLY A 67 9.72 10.54 6.81
N SER A 68 9.07 9.92 5.83
CA SER A 68 9.67 8.98 4.88
C SER A 68 9.50 9.45 3.44
N LEU A 69 10.30 8.88 2.53
CA LEU A 69 10.12 9.02 1.07
C LEU A 69 9.20 7.93 0.50
N LYS A 70 8.58 7.10 1.35
CA LYS A 70 7.73 5.99 0.95
C LYS A 70 6.36 6.49 0.47
N THR A 71 6.06 6.19 -0.78
CA THR A 71 4.71 6.32 -1.36
C THR A 71 3.88 5.08 -1.00
N CYS A 72 2.62 5.29 -0.65
CA CYS A 72 1.66 4.24 -0.35
C CYS A 72 0.46 4.31 -1.31
N TYR A 73 -0.25 3.20 -1.44
CA TYR A 73 -1.44 3.07 -2.26
C TYR A 73 -2.54 2.36 -1.50
N CYS A 74 -3.77 2.77 -1.74
CA CYS A 74 -4.95 2.11 -1.20
C CYS A 74 -5.29 0.87 -2.02
N LEU A 75 -5.60 -0.24 -1.37
CA LEU A 75 -5.98 -1.49 -2.05
C LEU A 75 -7.46 -1.52 -2.44
N ASN A 76 -8.33 -0.82 -1.72
CA ASN A 76 -9.77 -0.91 -1.91
C ASN A 76 -10.42 0.44 -2.21
N TYR A 77 -11.18 0.49 -3.29
CA TYR A 77 -11.95 1.65 -3.68
C TYR A 77 -13.13 1.92 -2.72
N GLY A 78 -13.17 3.14 -2.21
CA GLY A 78 -14.27 3.69 -1.40
C GLY A 78 -14.24 3.31 0.08
N LEU A 79 -13.17 2.70 0.57
CA LEU A 79 -12.93 2.68 2.02
C LEU A 79 -12.39 4.04 2.47
N ASP A 80 -12.50 4.31 3.76
CA ASP A 80 -11.97 5.55 4.34
C ASP A 80 -10.44 5.55 4.27
N ASP A 81 -9.89 6.75 4.08
CA ASP A 81 -8.44 6.96 4.05
C ASP A 81 -7.85 6.75 5.46
N PRO A 82 -6.61 6.25 5.58
CA PRO A 82 -5.95 6.19 6.87
C PRO A 82 -5.70 7.60 7.40
N ASP A 83 -5.94 7.78 8.71
CA ASP A 83 -5.84 9.07 9.41
C ASP A 83 -4.63 9.17 10.36
N GLY A 84 -3.77 8.15 10.33
CA GLY A 84 -2.60 8.01 11.20
C GLY A 84 -2.89 7.36 12.56
N GLY A 85 -4.15 7.06 12.89
CA GLY A 85 -4.56 6.32 14.08
C GLY A 85 -4.59 4.80 13.90
N ASP A 86 -4.40 4.31 12.69
CA ASP A 86 -4.61 2.90 12.35
C ASP A 86 -3.49 1.97 12.84
N TYR A 87 -3.89 0.77 13.25
CA TYR A 87 -2.95 -0.32 13.49
C TYR A 87 -2.49 -0.93 12.16
N THR A 88 -1.20 -0.87 11.87
CA THR A 88 -0.63 -1.51 10.68
C THR A 88 -0.34 -2.99 10.91
N LYS A 89 -0.72 -3.81 9.95
CA LYS A 89 -0.29 -5.22 9.85
C LYS A 89 0.41 -5.43 8.52
N GLU A 90 1.62 -5.97 8.55
CA GLU A 90 2.29 -6.43 7.34
C GLU A 90 1.61 -7.69 6.82
N MET A 91 1.27 -7.67 5.54
CA MET A 91 0.66 -8.80 4.83
C MET A 91 1.34 -8.95 3.46
N PRO A 92 1.54 -10.18 2.99
CA PRO A 92 1.96 -10.39 1.61
C PRO A 92 0.91 -9.81 0.66
N VAL A 93 1.38 -9.15 -0.41
CA VAL A 93 0.52 -8.58 -1.45
C VAL A 93 0.55 -9.49 -2.68
N ASP A 94 -0.48 -9.45 -3.52
CA ASP A 94 -0.50 -10.25 -4.74
C ASP A 94 0.63 -9.82 -5.71
N ALA A 95 1.26 -10.79 -6.38
CA ALA A 95 2.39 -10.56 -7.29
C ALA A 95 2.04 -9.62 -8.46
N GLY A 96 0.78 -9.54 -8.88
CA GLY A 96 0.33 -8.57 -9.86
C GLY A 96 0.38 -7.14 -9.33
N ILE A 97 0.07 -6.92 -8.05
CA ILE A 97 0.21 -5.61 -7.40
C ILE A 97 1.69 -5.25 -7.27
N GLU A 98 2.55 -6.19 -6.89
CA GLU A 98 4.00 -5.98 -6.90
C GLU A 98 4.51 -5.58 -8.30
N THR A 99 3.98 -6.23 -9.34
CA THR A 99 4.29 -5.90 -10.74
C THR A 99 3.82 -4.49 -11.10
N ILE A 100 2.63 -4.07 -10.67
CA ILE A 100 2.16 -2.68 -10.85
C ILE A 100 3.11 -1.70 -10.17
N LEU A 101 3.56 -1.99 -8.95
CA LEU A 101 4.48 -1.10 -8.23
C LEU A 101 5.87 -1.04 -8.89
N TYR A 102 6.31 -2.13 -9.53
CA TYR A 102 7.57 -2.17 -10.28
C TYR A 102 7.53 -1.30 -11.54
N TRP A 103 6.44 -1.38 -12.31
CA TRP A 103 6.27 -0.59 -13.54
C TRP A 103 5.69 0.81 -13.28
N GLY A 104 5.05 1.03 -12.13
CA GLY A 104 4.36 2.25 -11.75
C GLY A 104 5.24 3.22 -10.96
N TYR A 105 4.58 4.22 -10.37
CA TYR A 105 5.23 5.19 -9.49
C TYR A 105 5.43 4.61 -8.07
N PRO A 106 6.54 4.89 -7.36
CA PRO A 106 7.63 5.80 -7.73
C PRO A 106 8.81 5.14 -8.45
N ALA A 107 8.75 3.84 -8.79
CA ALA A 107 9.83 3.17 -9.52
C ALA A 107 10.08 3.82 -10.89
N ARG A 108 9.01 4.37 -11.49
CA ARG A 108 9.04 5.21 -12.69
C ARG A 108 8.20 6.47 -12.49
N ASP A 109 8.48 7.50 -13.28
CA ASP A 109 7.82 8.81 -13.18
C ASP A 109 6.74 9.06 -14.23
N GLY A 110 6.52 8.11 -15.15
CA GLY A 110 5.52 8.21 -16.21
C GLY A 110 5.93 9.07 -17.41
N SER A 111 7.17 9.54 -17.46
CA SER A 111 7.69 10.34 -18.58
C SER A 111 7.57 9.65 -19.94
N GLU A 112 7.66 8.31 -19.98
CA GLU A 112 7.45 7.50 -21.19
C GLU A 112 6.04 7.65 -21.80
N TRP A 113 5.07 8.08 -21.00
CA TRP A 113 3.69 8.34 -21.41
C TRP A 113 3.42 9.83 -21.69
N GLY A 114 4.41 10.71 -21.52
CA GLY A 114 4.25 12.16 -21.66
C GLY A 114 3.33 12.80 -20.60
N ILE A 115 3.25 12.19 -19.41
CA ILE A 115 2.44 12.68 -18.28
C ILE A 115 3.33 13.02 -17.09
N SER A 116 2.81 13.80 -16.15
CA SER A 116 3.54 14.18 -14.94
C SER A 116 3.67 13.02 -13.94
N ALA A 117 4.62 13.14 -13.02
CA ALA A 117 4.79 12.17 -11.94
C ALA A 117 3.54 12.01 -11.05
N ASP A 118 2.80 13.09 -10.78
CA ASP A 118 1.55 12.98 -10.02
C ASP A 118 0.44 12.28 -10.83
N GLU A 119 0.34 12.56 -12.12
CA GLU A 119 -0.58 11.83 -13.01
C GLU A 119 -0.23 10.35 -13.08
N TYR A 120 1.06 9.99 -13.11
CA TYR A 120 1.45 8.58 -13.12
C TYR A 120 1.26 7.87 -11.78
N ARG A 121 1.49 8.57 -10.66
CA ARG A 121 1.08 8.11 -9.31
C ARG A 121 -0.41 7.86 -9.25
N TYR A 122 -1.22 8.77 -9.78
CA TYR A 122 -2.66 8.61 -9.90
C TYR A 122 -3.04 7.40 -10.77
N CYS A 123 -2.42 7.24 -11.94
CA CYS A 123 -2.63 6.07 -12.81
C CYS A 123 -2.27 4.76 -12.09
N THR A 124 -1.18 4.75 -11.31
CA THR A 124 -0.75 3.59 -10.52
C THR A 124 -1.82 3.22 -9.48
N GLN A 125 -2.40 4.19 -8.77
CA GLN A 125 -3.50 3.94 -7.84
C GLN A 125 -4.73 3.35 -8.53
N LEU A 126 -5.12 3.89 -9.70
CA LEU A 126 -6.27 3.37 -10.45
C LEU A 126 -6.00 1.97 -11.02
N ALA A 127 -4.76 1.68 -11.43
CA ALA A 127 -4.36 0.36 -11.91
C ALA A 127 -4.46 -0.68 -10.79
N ILE A 128 -4.03 -0.35 -9.57
CA ILE A 128 -4.19 -1.24 -8.41
C ILE A 128 -5.67 -1.56 -8.19
N TRP A 129 -6.54 -0.55 -8.12
CA TRP A 129 -7.97 -0.79 -7.94
C TRP A 129 -8.61 -1.55 -9.11
N ALA A 130 -8.17 -1.31 -10.34
CA ALA A 130 -8.64 -2.07 -11.49
C ALA A 130 -8.24 -3.55 -11.39
N TYR A 131 -6.97 -3.80 -11.08
CA TYR A 131 -6.44 -5.16 -10.93
C TYR A 131 -7.10 -5.92 -9.78
N GLU A 132 -7.26 -5.28 -8.62
CA GLU A 132 -7.97 -5.83 -7.45
C GLU A 132 -9.37 -6.34 -7.82
N LYS A 133 -10.10 -5.61 -8.67
CA LYS A 133 -11.40 -6.03 -9.18
C LYS A 133 -11.29 -7.17 -10.19
N GLU A 134 -10.41 -7.03 -11.17
CA GLU A 134 -10.27 -7.98 -12.30
C GLU A 134 -9.72 -9.34 -11.85
N ALA A 135 -8.84 -9.35 -10.85
CA ALA A 135 -8.27 -10.56 -10.25
C ALA A 135 -9.15 -11.15 -9.12
N GLY A 136 -10.25 -10.49 -8.75
CA GLY A 136 -11.17 -10.97 -7.70
C GLY A 136 -10.58 -10.92 -6.29
N LEU A 137 -9.63 -10.01 -6.04
CA LEU A 137 -8.91 -9.88 -4.77
C LEU A 137 -9.65 -8.95 -3.78
N GLY A 138 -10.35 -7.94 -4.30
CA GLY A 138 -10.90 -6.88 -3.45
C GLY A 138 -11.98 -6.01 -4.09
N GLY A 139 -12.39 -4.99 -3.33
CA GLY A 139 -13.32 -3.97 -3.76
C GLY A 139 -12.61 -2.94 -4.64
N GLY A 140 -12.48 -3.24 -5.93
CA GLY A 140 -11.80 -2.38 -6.89
C GLY A 140 -12.75 -1.59 -7.82
N ILE A 141 -12.23 -1.19 -8.98
CA ILE A 141 -12.99 -0.47 -10.04
C ILE A 141 -12.99 -1.21 -11.37
N THR A 142 -13.98 -0.96 -12.21
CA THR A 142 -14.04 -1.49 -13.58
C THR A 142 -13.52 -0.44 -14.56
N ARG A 143 -12.41 -0.71 -15.26
CA ARG A 143 -11.74 0.28 -16.14
C ARG A 143 -12.65 0.88 -17.21
N THR A 144 -13.62 0.12 -17.72
CA THR A 144 -14.56 0.58 -18.75
C THR A 144 -15.54 1.65 -18.26
N ARG A 145 -15.65 1.85 -16.94
CA ARG A 145 -16.50 2.86 -16.30
C ARG A 145 -15.76 4.17 -15.98
N LEU A 146 -14.45 4.24 -16.28
CA LEU A 146 -13.69 5.48 -16.22
C LEU A 146 -14.16 6.45 -17.31
N GLN A 147 -14.22 7.73 -16.98
CA GLN A 147 -14.66 8.81 -17.86
C GLN A 147 -13.70 10.00 -17.77
N SER A 148 -13.69 10.83 -18.80
CA SER A 148 -12.92 12.09 -18.79
C SER A 148 -13.32 12.97 -17.61
N GLY A 149 -12.33 13.55 -16.95
CA GLY A 149 -12.49 14.48 -15.82
C GLY A 149 -11.89 15.83 -16.16
N THR A 150 -10.95 16.29 -15.33
CA THR A 150 -10.16 17.49 -15.62
C THR A 150 -9.15 17.28 -16.76
N VAL A 151 -8.86 16.02 -17.08
CA VAL A 151 -8.14 15.63 -18.31
C VAL A 151 -8.95 14.61 -19.13
N PRO A 152 -8.70 14.50 -20.45
CA PRO A 152 -9.31 13.47 -21.29
C PRO A 152 -8.90 12.06 -20.82
N LEU A 153 -9.86 11.12 -20.81
CA LEU A 153 -9.57 9.72 -20.50
C LEU A 153 -8.46 9.15 -21.39
N SER A 154 -8.44 9.51 -22.68
CA SER A 154 -7.42 9.09 -23.64
C SER A 154 -5.99 9.48 -23.26
N LYS A 155 -5.80 10.49 -22.40
CA LYS A 155 -4.48 10.89 -21.90
C LYS A 155 -3.91 9.87 -20.92
N LEU A 156 -4.73 9.40 -19.98
CA LEU A 156 -4.27 8.59 -18.84
C LEU A 156 -4.55 7.10 -18.99
N LYS A 157 -5.60 6.73 -19.72
CA LYS A 157 -6.02 5.33 -19.89
C LYS A 157 -4.93 4.40 -20.42
N PRO A 158 -4.08 4.79 -21.39
CA PRO A 158 -3.01 3.91 -21.87
C PRO A 158 -2.06 3.45 -20.76
N ALA A 159 -1.65 4.36 -19.87
CA ALA A 159 -0.78 4.04 -18.74
C ALA A 159 -1.48 3.12 -17.72
N ILE A 160 -2.77 3.36 -17.45
CA ILE A 160 -3.57 2.52 -16.54
C ILE A 160 -3.70 1.11 -17.12
N ASP A 161 -4.05 0.99 -18.41
CA ASP A 161 -4.22 -0.30 -19.07
C ASP A 161 -2.92 -1.09 -19.11
N PHE A 162 -1.81 -0.44 -19.45
CA PHE A 162 -0.48 -1.03 -19.45
C PHE A 162 -0.13 -1.64 -18.09
N LEU A 163 -0.31 -0.91 -17.00
CA LEU A 163 0.00 -1.39 -15.66
C LEU A 163 -0.84 -2.62 -15.28
N VAL A 164 -2.14 -2.60 -15.60
CA VAL A 164 -3.04 -3.74 -15.35
C VAL A 164 -2.68 -4.95 -16.21
N GLU A 165 -2.31 -4.75 -17.47
CA GLU A 165 -1.86 -5.83 -18.35
C GLU A 165 -0.56 -6.48 -17.85
N LYS A 166 0.42 -5.67 -17.42
CA LYS A 166 1.64 -6.18 -16.76
C LYS A 166 1.32 -6.98 -15.51
N ALA A 167 0.36 -6.52 -14.70
CA ALA A 167 -0.09 -7.19 -13.49
C ALA A 167 -0.66 -8.59 -13.77
N HIS A 168 -1.56 -8.70 -14.76
CA HIS A 168 -2.14 -9.98 -15.17
C HIS A 168 -1.09 -10.93 -15.75
N ALA A 169 -0.16 -10.41 -16.53
CA ALA A 169 0.96 -11.19 -17.06
C ALA A 169 2.02 -11.54 -16.00
N ARG A 170 1.99 -10.87 -14.84
CA ARG A 170 3.04 -10.92 -13.80
C ARG A 170 4.43 -10.71 -14.41
N GLU A 171 4.50 -9.79 -15.37
CA GLU A 171 5.69 -9.58 -16.19
C GLU A 171 6.69 -8.70 -15.44
N LEU A 172 7.70 -9.33 -14.85
CA LEU A 172 8.91 -8.68 -14.35
C LEU A 172 10.08 -9.04 -15.26
N PRO A 173 11.10 -8.19 -15.40
CA PRO A 173 12.25 -8.51 -16.24
C PRO A 173 13.00 -9.75 -15.73
N THR A 174 13.37 -10.63 -16.65
CA THR A 174 14.24 -11.77 -16.35
C THR A 174 15.66 -11.27 -16.07
N PHE A 175 16.11 -11.41 -14.83
CA PHE A 175 17.44 -10.90 -14.41
C PHE A 175 18.60 -11.81 -14.82
N PHE A 176 18.35 -13.11 -14.98
CA PHE A 176 19.37 -14.09 -15.34
C PHE A 176 18.73 -15.33 -15.94
N GLU A 177 19.28 -15.83 -17.04
CA GLU A 177 18.89 -17.07 -17.69
C GLU A 177 20.14 -17.84 -18.10
N VAL A 178 20.18 -19.15 -17.81
CA VAL A 178 21.25 -20.04 -18.30
C VAL A 178 20.71 -20.79 -19.51
N THR A 179 21.20 -20.46 -20.69
CA THR A 179 20.90 -21.21 -21.91
C THR A 179 21.95 -22.32 -22.08
N PRO A 180 21.56 -23.62 -22.08
CA PRO A 180 22.50 -24.70 -22.33
C PRO A 180 23.14 -24.55 -23.72
N SER A 181 24.45 -24.73 -23.79
CA SER A 181 25.16 -24.90 -25.06
C SER A 181 25.14 -26.39 -25.41
N ASN A 182 24.60 -26.74 -26.59
CA ASN A 182 24.77 -28.08 -27.17
C ASN A 182 26.17 -28.24 -27.78
#